data_AF-A0A931RN26-F1
#
_entry.id   AF-A0A931RN26-F1
#
_cell.length_a   1.000
_cell.length_b   1.000
_cell.length_c   1.000
_cell.angle_alpha   90.00
_cell.angle_beta   90.00
_cell.angle_gamma   90.00
#
_symmetry.space_group_name_H-M   'P 1'
#
loop_
_entity.id
_entity.type
_entity.pdbx_description
1 polymer ?
#
loop_
_entity_poly.entity_id
_entity_poly.type
_entity_poly.pdbx_seq_one_letter_code
_entity_poly.pdbx_strand_id
1 'polypeptide(L)'
;MDIAVAKKIMGRNFIGPDELNAISSQLSIARVLKSPKIPFSAQTLKKYRASAVLILGVPKFKSGKNVTINNMRNRFGMNPKKQPCFYNQDWYLKERFASQALGAQWHLVSASIKSATRGKEPSRIKGRKLFPSAILAAFTFFAYYLHTKGGTLWKHDFIWCSDTDGNGDQIYVGRYCDWKAKSKKGFNIHRHLRIRANYGAAPEIV
;
A
#
# COMPACT_ATOMS: atom_id res chain seq x y z
N MET A 1 2.60 -8.86 -21.82
CA MET A 1 3.28 -10.16 -21.61
C MET A 1 2.27 -11.16 -21.07
N ASP A 2 2.49 -12.45 -21.31
CA ASP A 2 1.64 -13.54 -20.83
C ASP A 2 1.70 -13.71 -19.29
N ILE A 3 0.58 -14.13 -18.69
CA ILE A 3 0.42 -14.28 -17.24
C ILE A 3 1.27 -15.43 -16.70
N ALA A 4 1.29 -16.58 -17.38
CA ALA A 4 2.06 -17.75 -16.94
C ALA A 4 3.56 -17.45 -16.97
N VAL A 5 4.02 -16.72 -17.99
CA VAL A 5 5.41 -16.23 -18.06
C VAL A 5 5.73 -15.29 -16.89
N ALA A 6 4.86 -14.32 -16.62
CA ALA A 6 5.06 -13.37 -15.53
C ALA A 6 5.12 -14.06 -14.16
N LYS A 7 4.19 -15.01 -13.93
CA LYS A 7 4.12 -15.84 -12.72
C LYS A 7 5.38 -16.67 -12.54
N LYS A 8 5.90 -17.30 -13.60
CA LYS A 8 7.16 -18.05 -13.55
C LYS A 8 8.34 -17.15 -13.18
N ILE A 9 8.39 -15.91 -13.67
CA ILE A 9 9.49 -14.97 -13.38
C ILE A 9 9.42 -14.44 -11.93
N MET A 10 8.23 -14.03 -11.49
CA MET A 10 8.02 -13.35 -10.21
C MET A 10 7.87 -14.32 -9.04
N GLY A 11 7.50 -15.58 -9.30
CA GLY A 11 7.31 -16.60 -8.28
C GLY A 11 6.32 -16.15 -7.20
N ARG A 12 6.71 -16.26 -5.93
CA ARG A 12 5.89 -15.85 -4.77
C ARG A 12 5.52 -14.35 -4.74
N ASN A 13 6.22 -13.52 -5.50
CA ASN A 13 5.97 -12.09 -5.58
C ASN A 13 4.99 -11.73 -6.72
N PHE A 14 4.29 -12.73 -7.26
CA PHE A 14 3.23 -12.58 -8.24
C PHE A 14 1.86 -12.66 -7.56
N ILE A 15 0.98 -11.69 -7.82
CA ILE A 15 -0.41 -11.70 -7.35
C ILE A 15 -1.32 -11.34 -8.53
N GLY A 16 -1.70 -12.36 -9.30
CA GLY A 16 -2.58 -12.24 -10.45
C GLY A 16 -3.99 -12.80 -10.19
N PRO A 17 -4.78 -13.06 -11.25
CA PRO A 17 -6.14 -13.57 -11.11
C PRO A 17 -6.26 -14.81 -10.22
N ASP A 18 -5.40 -15.81 -10.41
CA ASP A 18 -5.46 -17.06 -9.64
C ASP A 18 -5.15 -16.82 -8.15
N GLU A 19 -4.11 -16.04 -7.86
CA GLU A 19 -3.71 -15.72 -6.49
C GLU A 19 -4.78 -14.90 -5.79
N LEU A 20 -5.36 -13.90 -6.47
CA LEU A 20 -6.48 -13.10 -5.96
C LEU A 20 -7.73 -13.94 -5.75
N ASN A 21 -8.03 -14.87 -6.65
CA ASN A 21 -9.16 -15.79 -6.51
C ASN A 21 -9.01 -16.70 -5.29
N ALA A 22 -7.79 -17.19 -5.02
CA ALA A 22 -7.49 -18.01 -3.85
C ALA A 22 -7.73 -17.29 -2.51
N ILE A 23 -7.55 -15.96 -2.45
CA ILE A 23 -7.77 -15.14 -1.25
C ILE A 23 -9.05 -14.29 -1.32
N SER A 24 -9.91 -14.55 -2.31
CA SER A 24 -11.05 -13.69 -2.65
C SER A 24 -12.08 -13.55 -1.52
N SER A 25 -12.33 -14.63 -0.77
CA SER A 25 -13.21 -14.62 0.40
C SER A 25 -12.65 -13.72 1.51
N GLN A 26 -11.34 -13.79 1.76
CA GLN A 26 -10.65 -12.99 2.78
C GLN A 26 -10.61 -11.51 2.39
N LEU A 27 -10.28 -11.20 1.12
CA LEU A 27 -10.32 -9.83 0.60
C LEU A 27 -11.75 -9.31 0.36
N SER A 28 -12.76 -10.19 0.35
CA SER A 28 -14.14 -9.88 -0.07
C SER A 28 -14.26 -9.30 -1.48
N ILE A 29 -13.44 -9.79 -2.42
CA ILE A 29 -13.51 -9.42 -3.84
C ILE A 29 -14.27 -10.48 -4.65
N ALA A 30 -14.85 -10.08 -5.78
CA ALA A 30 -15.41 -11.02 -6.74
C ALA A 30 -14.28 -11.82 -7.42
N ARG A 31 -14.63 -12.96 -8.02
CA ARG A 31 -13.66 -13.73 -8.83
C ARG A 31 -13.17 -12.87 -9.99
N VAL A 32 -11.86 -12.82 -10.15
CA VAL A 32 -11.18 -12.17 -11.28
C VAL A 32 -11.15 -13.16 -12.43
N LEU A 33 -11.98 -12.92 -13.45
CA LEU A 33 -12.09 -13.77 -14.65
C LEU A 33 -11.24 -13.27 -15.81
N LYS A 34 -11.00 -11.95 -15.87
CA LYS A 34 -10.23 -11.29 -16.92
C LYS A 34 -9.25 -10.32 -16.28
N SER A 35 -8.10 -10.13 -16.93
CA SER A 35 -7.13 -9.12 -16.54
C SER A 35 -6.57 -8.43 -17.79
N PRO A 36 -6.18 -7.15 -17.70
CA PRO A 36 -5.50 -6.48 -18.80
C PRO A 36 -4.14 -7.13 -19.07
N LYS A 37 -3.58 -6.85 -20.25
CA LYS A 37 -2.23 -7.30 -20.61
C LYS A 37 -1.21 -6.73 -19.63
N ILE A 38 -0.28 -7.58 -19.16
CA ILE A 38 0.82 -7.12 -18.29
C ILE A 38 1.72 -6.16 -19.10
N PRO A 39 1.91 -4.90 -18.64
CA PRO A 39 2.63 -3.87 -19.39
C PRO A 39 4.15 -3.92 -19.18
N PHE A 40 4.66 -4.87 -18.38
CA PHE A 40 6.08 -5.02 -18.11
C PHE A 40 6.73 -6.07 -19.02
N SER A 41 7.96 -5.79 -19.47
CA SER A 41 8.76 -6.77 -20.20
C SER A 41 9.30 -7.85 -19.26
N ALA A 42 9.66 -9.01 -19.82
CA ALA A 42 10.28 -10.09 -19.06
C ALA A 42 11.62 -9.65 -18.43
N GLN A 43 12.40 -8.81 -19.13
CA GLN A 43 13.65 -8.24 -18.61
C GLN A 43 13.40 -7.37 -17.38
N THR A 44 12.40 -6.49 -17.42
CA THR A 44 12.00 -5.65 -16.27
C THR A 44 11.59 -6.52 -15.09
N LEU A 45 10.78 -7.56 -15.32
CA LEU A 45 10.38 -8.45 -14.22
C LEU A 45 11.56 -9.23 -13.65
N LYS A 46 12.45 -9.79 -14.49
CA LYS A 46 13.65 -10.49 -14.02
C LYS A 46 14.52 -9.57 -13.15
N LYS A 47 14.67 -8.30 -13.54
CA LYS A 47 15.43 -7.29 -12.79
C LYS A 47 14.88 -7.05 -11.39
N TYR A 48 13.55 -7.04 -11.22
CA TYR A 48 12.90 -6.66 -9.95
C TYR A 48 12.28 -7.83 -9.19
N ARG A 49 12.38 -9.07 -9.68
CA ARG A 49 11.71 -10.25 -9.11
C ARG A 49 11.94 -10.47 -7.62
N ALA A 50 13.13 -10.11 -7.11
CA ALA A 50 13.51 -10.30 -5.72
C ALA A 50 13.07 -9.13 -4.81
N SER A 51 12.80 -7.96 -5.39
CA SER A 51 12.63 -6.71 -4.64
C SER A 51 11.27 -6.02 -4.86
N ALA A 52 10.41 -6.58 -5.71
CA ALA A 52 9.10 -6.01 -6.04
C ALA A 52 8.02 -7.09 -6.11
N VAL A 53 6.78 -6.67 -5.90
CA VAL A 53 5.56 -7.46 -6.09
C VAL A 53 4.88 -7.01 -7.37
N LEU A 54 4.60 -7.95 -8.26
CA LEU A 54 3.74 -7.73 -9.42
C LEU A 54 2.31 -8.08 -9.02
N ILE A 55 1.43 -7.10 -9.00
CA ILE A 55 0.05 -7.25 -8.51
C ILE A 55 -0.96 -6.66 -9.49
N LEU A 56 -2.08 -7.36 -9.67
CA LEU A 56 -3.26 -6.84 -10.36
C LEU A 56 -4.18 -6.12 -9.38
N GLY A 57 -4.46 -4.84 -9.65
CA GLY A 57 -5.46 -4.07 -8.89
C GLY A 57 -6.88 -4.53 -9.18
N VAL A 58 -7.74 -4.49 -8.16
CA VAL A 58 -9.17 -4.82 -8.26
C VAL A 58 -9.99 -3.61 -7.79
N PRO A 59 -10.90 -3.07 -8.61
CA PRO A 59 -11.57 -1.80 -8.30
C PRO A 59 -12.76 -1.94 -7.36
N LYS A 60 -13.35 -3.13 -7.25
CA LYS A 60 -14.59 -3.36 -6.49
C LYS A 60 -14.52 -4.61 -5.63
N PHE A 61 -15.13 -4.54 -4.45
CA PHE A 61 -15.47 -5.70 -3.63
C PHE A 61 -16.62 -6.49 -4.27
N LYS A 62 -16.84 -7.72 -3.78
CA LYS A 62 -17.96 -8.58 -4.17
C LYS A 62 -19.32 -7.89 -3.96
N SER A 63 -19.41 -7.00 -2.98
CA SER A 63 -20.62 -6.20 -2.70
C SER A 63 -20.89 -5.07 -3.72
N GLY A 64 -20.01 -4.86 -4.69
CA GLY A 64 -20.10 -3.76 -5.65
C GLY A 64 -19.50 -2.43 -5.16
N LYS A 65 -19.18 -2.31 -3.86
CA LYS A 65 -18.48 -1.14 -3.30
C LYS A 65 -17.06 -1.03 -3.86
N ASN A 66 -16.58 0.19 -4.06
CA ASN A 66 -15.21 0.44 -4.51
C ASN A 66 -14.17 -0.03 -3.48
N VAL A 67 -13.05 -0.56 -3.96
CA VAL A 67 -11.86 -0.81 -3.16
C VAL A 67 -11.18 0.54 -2.89
N THR A 68 -11.40 1.05 -1.68
CA THR A 68 -10.84 2.31 -1.15
C THR A 68 -10.20 2.03 0.20
N ILE A 69 -9.40 2.96 0.74
CA ILE A 69 -8.79 2.77 2.07
C ILE A 69 -9.89 2.64 3.12
N ASN A 70 -10.91 3.49 3.05
CA ASN A 70 -12.04 3.46 3.99
C ASN A 70 -12.76 2.11 3.98
N ASN A 71 -13.06 1.57 2.79
CA ASN A 71 -13.75 0.29 2.69
C ASN A 71 -12.83 -0.89 3.06
N MET A 72 -11.53 -0.82 2.77
CA MET A 72 -10.55 -1.79 3.25
C MET A 72 -10.44 -1.78 4.77
N ARG A 73 -10.40 -0.61 5.41
CA ARG A 73 -10.42 -0.48 6.87
C ARG A 73 -11.66 -1.10 7.48
N ASN A 74 -12.83 -0.89 6.87
CA ASN A 74 -14.06 -1.52 7.32
C ASN A 74 -14.01 -3.05 7.20
N ARG A 75 -13.33 -3.57 6.17
CA ARG A 75 -13.16 -5.01 5.97
C ARG A 75 -12.20 -5.65 6.97
N PHE A 76 -11.02 -5.06 7.15
CA PHE A 76 -9.93 -5.64 7.95
C PHE A 76 -9.95 -5.22 9.42
N GLY A 77 -10.66 -4.13 9.73
CA GLY A 77 -10.72 -3.57 11.07
C GLY A 77 -9.37 -3.02 11.53
N MET A 78 -9.29 -2.73 12.83
CA MET A 78 -8.12 -2.13 13.48
C MET A 78 -7.70 -2.90 14.74
N ASN A 79 -8.21 -4.13 14.91
CA ASN A 79 -7.89 -4.94 16.08
C ASN A 79 -6.55 -5.67 15.84
N PRO A 80 -5.47 -5.35 16.57
CA PRO A 80 -4.15 -5.98 16.38
C PRO A 80 -4.14 -7.48 16.66
N LYS A 81 -5.15 -8.02 17.36
CA LYS A 81 -5.32 -9.46 17.59
C LYS A 81 -5.94 -10.18 16.37
N LYS A 82 -6.56 -9.44 15.42
CA LYS A 82 -7.18 -9.96 14.19
C LYS A 82 -6.41 -9.45 12.97
N GLN A 83 -5.36 -10.16 12.58
CA GLN A 83 -4.45 -9.73 11.51
C GLN A 83 -4.80 -10.37 10.16
N PRO A 84 -4.55 -9.66 9.03
CA PRO A 84 -4.00 -8.31 8.95
C PRO A 84 -5.06 -7.25 9.30
N CYS A 85 -4.63 -6.13 9.90
CA CYS A 85 -5.51 -5.00 10.26
C CYS A 85 -4.85 -3.66 9.95
N PHE A 86 -5.65 -2.59 9.98
CA PHE A 86 -5.14 -1.22 9.98
C PHE A 86 -4.68 -0.81 11.39
N TYR A 87 -3.81 0.19 11.47
CA TYR A 87 -3.55 0.89 12.73
C TYR A 87 -4.78 1.75 13.09
N ASN A 88 -5.06 1.88 14.40
CA ASN A 88 -6.24 2.61 14.87
C ASN A 88 -6.05 4.13 14.71
N GLN A 89 -6.48 4.65 13.55
CA GLN A 89 -6.45 6.06 13.15
C GLN A 89 -7.74 6.40 12.40
N ASP A 90 -8.18 7.63 12.55
CA ASP A 90 -9.42 8.17 11.97
C ASP A 90 -9.22 9.51 11.23
N TRP A 91 -8.07 10.17 11.40
CA TRP A 91 -7.77 11.49 10.82
C TRP A 91 -8.01 11.57 9.31
N TYR A 92 -7.80 10.47 8.57
CA TYR A 92 -7.91 10.43 7.11
C TYR A 92 -9.30 10.07 6.58
N LEU A 93 -10.27 9.74 7.43
CA LEU A 93 -11.53 9.13 6.96
C LEU A 93 -12.32 10.02 6.00
N LYS A 94 -12.19 11.34 6.15
CA LYS A 94 -12.84 12.35 5.28
C LYS A 94 -11.93 12.83 4.14
N GLU A 95 -10.70 12.33 4.05
CA GLU A 95 -9.75 12.75 3.02
C GLU A 95 -10.06 12.11 1.67
N ARG A 96 -9.85 12.87 0.60
CA ARG A 96 -10.11 12.43 -0.78
C ARG A 96 -9.34 11.15 -1.13
N PHE A 97 -8.07 11.09 -0.76
CA PHE A 97 -7.22 9.93 -1.07
C PHE A 97 -7.74 8.63 -0.42
N ALA A 98 -8.39 8.73 0.75
CA ALA A 98 -8.93 7.58 1.46
C ALA A 98 -10.20 7.00 0.82
N SER A 99 -10.89 7.82 0.01
CA SER A 99 -12.11 7.46 -0.72
C SER A 99 -11.87 7.17 -2.20
N GLN A 100 -10.65 7.36 -2.70
CA GLN A 100 -10.29 7.05 -4.08
C GLN A 100 -10.30 5.54 -4.34
N ALA A 101 -10.92 5.14 -5.45
CA ALA A 101 -10.97 3.75 -5.88
C ALA A 101 -9.64 3.29 -6.48
N LEU A 102 -9.27 2.04 -6.21
CA LEU A 102 -8.19 1.35 -6.89
C LEU A 102 -8.55 1.09 -8.36
N GLY A 103 -7.58 1.20 -9.27
CA GLY A 103 -7.77 0.88 -10.69
C GLY A 103 -7.60 -0.62 -10.99
N ALA A 104 -8.23 -1.07 -12.09
CA ALA A 104 -8.10 -2.45 -12.59
C ALA A 104 -6.88 -2.61 -13.52
N GLN A 105 -5.67 -2.46 -12.99
CA GLN A 105 -4.44 -2.51 -13.79
C GLN A 105 -3.29 -3.21 -13.07
N TRP A 106 -2.26 -3.60 -13.82
CA TRP A 106 -1.06 -4.21 -13.28
C TRP A 106 -0.11 -3.16 -12.70
N HIS A 107 0.45 -3.46 -11.53
CA HIS A 107 1.42 -2.63 -10.84
C HIS A 107 2.64 -3.45 -10.44
N LEU A 108 3.83 -2.84 -10.53
CA LEU A 108 5.07 -3.41 -10.00
C LEU A 108 5.52 -2.54 -8.82
N VAL A 109 5.25 -3.01 -7.61
CA VAL A 109 5.42 -2.24 -6.37
C VAL A 109 6.65 -2.73 -5.62
N SER A 110 7.56 -1.83 -5.26
CA SER A 110 8.77 -2.21 -4.50
C SER A 110 8.42 -2.76 -3.11
N ALA A 111 8.87 -3.97 -2.82
CA ALA A 111 8.74 -4.61 -1.50
C ALA A 111 9.80 -4.12 -0.50
N SER A 112 10.86 -3.47 -1.01
CA SER A 112 11.99 -2.96 -0.21
C SER A 112 12.15 -1.46 -0.39
N ILE A 113 12.77 -0.82 0.60
CA ILE A 113 13.09 0.61 0.58
C ILE A 113 14.55 0.78 0.21
N LYS A 114 14.81 1.71 -0.71
CA LYS A 114 16.17 2.12 -1.05
C LYS A 114 16.77 2.86 0.15
N SER A 115 17.89 2.35 0.69
CA SER A 115 18.56 2.95 1.86
C SER A 115 18.82 4.45 1.67
N ALA A 116 19.25 4.86 0.47
CA ALA A 116 19.55 6.24 0.11
C ALA A 116 18.35 7.21 0.21
N THR A 117 17.11 6.72 0.36
CA THR A 117 15.90 7.56 0.51
C THR A 117 15.38 7.63 1.94
N ARG A 118 15.98 6.88 2.89
CA ARG A 118 15.55 6.90 4.30
C ARG A 118 15.80 8.27 4.92
N GLY A 119 14.85 8.74 5.73
CA GLY A 119 14.93 10.03 6.41
C GLY A 119 14.89 11.25 5.50
N LYS A 120 14.61 11.08 4.20
CA LYS A 120 14.51 12.19 3.24
C LYS A 120 13.06 12.55 2.97
N GLU A 121 12.82 13.85 2.93
CA GLU A 121 11.55 14.42 2.47
C GLU A 121 11.24 14.00 1.02
N PRO A 122 9.96 13.86 0.65
CA PRO A 122 9.53 13.50 -0.71
C PRO A 122 10.10 14.43 -1.78
N SER A 123 10.19 15.72 -1.48
CA SER A 123 10.70 16.78 -2.36
C SER A 123 12.15 16.54 -2.80
N ARG A 124 12.94 15.86 -1.97
CA ARG A 124 14.37 15.61 -2.17
C ARG A 124 14.66 14.26 -2.86
N ILE A 125 13.62 13.50 -3.22
CA ILE A 125 13.74 12.16 -3.81
C ILE A 125 13.46 12.22 -5.31
N LYS A 126 14.44 11.80 -6.12
CA LYS A 126 14.27 11.64 -7.58
C LYS A 126 13.18 10.60 -7.88
N GLY A 127 12.30 10.91 -8.82
CA GLY A 127 11.24 9.98 -9.24
C GLY A 127 10.00 9.97 -8.33
N ARG A 128 9.74 11.02 -7.55
CA ARG A 128 8.54 11.16 -6.70
C ARG A 128 7.21 10.86 -7.41
N LYS A 129 7.14 11.12 -8.73
CA LYS A 129 5.96 10.83 -9.57
C LYS A 129 5.66 9.32 -9.69
N LEU A 130 6.59 8.46 -9.28
CA LEU A 130 6.49 7.01 -9.34
C LEU A 130 6.12 6.39 -7.99
N PHE A 131 5.84 7.19 -6.96
CA PHE A 131 5.35 6.66 -5.69
C PHE A 131 3.98 5.99 -5.89
N PRO A 132 3.70 4.86 -5.22
CA PRO A 132 2.39 4.24 -5.28
C PRO A 132 1.35 5.17 -4.63
N SER A 133 0.10 5.07 -5.05
CA SER A 133 -0.97 5.65 -4.23
C SER A 133 -1.12 4.88 -2.92
N ALA A 134 -1.67 5.52 -1.90
CA ALA A 134 -1.90 4.94 -0.59
C ALA A 134 -2.87 3.75 -0.66
N ILE A 135 -3.89 3.82 -1.51
CA ILE A 135 -4.79 2.69 -1.77
C ILE A 135 -4.06 1.53 -2.47
N LEU A 136 -3.19 1.81 -3.45
CA LEU A 136 -2.39 0.77 -4.09
C LEU A 136 -1.45 0.08 -3.08
N ALA A 137 -0.77 0.87 -2.25
CA ALA A 137 0.12 0.35 -1.21
C ALA A 137 -0.65 -0.50 -0.18
N ALA A 138 -1.80 -0.02 0.30
CA ALA A 138 -2.66 -0.78 1.22
C ALA A 138 -3.11 -2.10 0.57
N PHE A 139 -3.73 -2.04 -0.61
CA PHE A 139 -4.18 -3.25 -1.32
C PHE A 139 -3.04 -4.25 -1.52
N THR A 140 -1.87 -3.78 -1.93
CA THR A 140 -0.68 -4.62 -2.12
C THR A 140 -0.26 -5.29 -0.81
N PHE A 141 -0.21 -4.55 0.30
CA PHE A 141 0.11 -5.10 1.61
C PHE A 141 -0.85 -6.22 2.02
N PHE A 142 -2.16 -5.95 1.99
CA PHE A 142 -3.17 -6.90 2.45
C PHE A 142 -3.25 -8.14 1.54
N ALA A 143 -3.22 -7.96 0.22
CA ALA A 143 -3.21 -9.07 -0.72
C ALA A 143 -1.94 -9.94 -0.56
N TYR A 144 -0.76 -9.31 -0.43
CA TYR A 144 0.50 -10.02 -0.22
C TYR A 144 0.49 -10.80 1.10
N TYR A 145 0.01 -10.19 2.19
CA TYR A 145 -0.10 -10.84 3.49
C TYR A 145 -0.94 -12.11 3.42
N LEU A 146 -2.12 -12.04 2.80
CA LEU A 146 -3.01 -13.20 2.67
C LEU A 146 -2.43 -14.26 1.72
N HIS A 147 -1.93 -13.84 0.56
CA HIS A 147 -1.36 -14.74 -0.44
C HIS A 147 -0.16 -15.53 0.10
N THR A 148 0.73 -14.86 0.83
CA THR A 148 1.94 -15.46 1.39
C THR A 148 1.75 -16.03 2.79
N LYS A 149 0.51 -16.09 3.29
CA LYS A 149 0.15 -16.62 4.62
C LYS A 149 0.93 -15.96 5.77
N GLY A 150 1.05 -14.63 5.73
CA GLY A 150 1.66 -13.82 6.78
C GLY A 150 2.94 -13.07 6.39
N GLY A 151 3.41 -13.19 5.15
CA GLY A 151 4.50 -12.36 4.64
C GLY A 151 4.13 -10.87 4.75
N THR A 152 5.04 -10.07 5.28
CA THR A 152 4.73 -8.67 5.64
C THR A 152 5.58 -7.71 4.83
N LEU A 153 4.94 -6.85 4.02
CA LEU A 153 5.62 -5.75 3.33
C LEU A 153 5.83 -4.56 4.28
N TRP A 154 6.97 -3.88 4.14
CA TRP A 154 7.29 -2.65 4.90
C TRP A 154 7.06 -2.79 6.41
N LYS A 155 7.46 -3.95 6.97
CA LYS A 155 7.18 -4.33 8.36
C LYS A 155 7.60 -3.26 9.36
N HIS A 156 8.74 -2.62 9.16
CA HIS A 156 9.30 -1.62 10.08
C HIS A 156 9.44 -0.24 9.45
N ASP A 157 8.93 -0.07 8.22
CA ASP A 157 9.23 1.10 7.42
C ASP A 157 7.99 1.78 6.88
N PHE A 158 8.07 3.11 6.76
CA PHE A 158 7.12 3.88 5.98
C PHE A 158 7.61 4.05 4.55
N ILE A 159 6.68 4.01 3.60
CA ILE A 159 6.90 4.39 2.21
C ILE A 159 6.09 5.64 1.87
N TRP A 160 6.69 6.51 1.07
CA TRP A 160 6.00 7.67 0.51
C TRP A 160 4.94 7.23 -0.50
N CYS A 161 3.79 7.89 -0.45
CA CYS A 161 2.73 7.75 -1.43
C CYS A 161 2.70 8.96 -2.37
N SER A 162 2.05 8.81 -3.52
CA SER A 162 1.80 9.93 -4.44
C SER A 162 0.74 10.91 -3.91
N ASP A 163 -0.10 10.47 -2.98
CA ASP A 163 -1.24 11.24 -2.46
C ASP A 163 -0.83 12.33 -1.49
N THR A 164 -1.66 13.37 -1.42
CA THR A 164 -1.63 14.40 -0.38
C THR A 164 -2.96 14.44 0.35
N ASP A 165 -2.97 14.97 1.58
CA ASP A 165 -4.21 15.35 2.25
C ASP A 165 -4.77 16.68 1.70
N GLY A 166 -5.91 17.13 2.23
CA GLY A 166 -6.56 18.39 1.85
C GLY A 166 -5.69 19.64 2.07
N ASN A 167 -4.66 19.54 2.91
CA ASN A 167 -3.70 20.62 3.14
C ASN A 167 -2.50 20.56 2.19
N GLY A 168 -2.38 19.52 1.35
CA GLY A 168 -1.22 19.32 0.48
C GLY A 168 -0.02 18.65 1.17
N ASP A 169 -0.21 18.10 2.38
CA ASP A 169 0.82 17.35 3.09
C ASP A 169 0.93 15.93 2.51
N GLN A 170 2.17 15.46 2.28
CA GLN A 170 2.39 14.17 1.58
C GLN A 170 2.02 12.99 2.48
N ILE A 171 1.27 12.04 1.93
CA ILE A 171 0.89 10.80 2.61
C ILE A 171 2.03 9.78 2.60
N TYR A 172 2.16 9.04 3.69
CA TYR A 172 3.02 7.86 3.77
C TYR A 172 2.35 6.74 4.56
N VAL A 173 2.67 5.50 4.21
CA VAL A 173 2.01 4.30 4.76
C VAL A 173 3.01 3.18 5.07
N GLY A 174 2.58 2.18 5.85
CA GLY A 174 3.39 0.99 6.16
C GLY A 174 3.57 0.80 7.65
N ARG A 175 4.83 0.56 8.08
CA ARG A 175 5.27 0.32 9.47
C ARG A 175 4.29 -0.58 10.23
N TYR A 176 4.08 -1.78 9.71
CA TYR A 176 3.08 -2.71 10.26
C TYR A 176 3.40 -3.17 11.68
N CYS A 177 4.69 -3.26 12.04
CA CYS A 177 5.17 -3.58 13.38
C CYS A 177 6.00 -2.42 13.91
N ASP A 178 5.61 -1.91 15.07
CA ASP A 178 6.47 -1.01 15.83
C ASP A 178 7.61 -1.80 16.50
N TRP A 179 8.85 -1.36 16.31
CA TRP A 179 10.02 -1.99 16.91
C TRP A 179 10.20 -1.62 18.39
N LYS A 180 9.61 -0.49 18.84
CA LYS A 180 9.71 -0.01 20.23
C LYS A 180 8.52 -0.40 21.12
N ALA A 181 7.37 -0.76 20.55
CA ALA A 181 6.14 -0.99 21.32
C ALA A 181 5.85 -2.47 21.53
N LYS A 182 5.43 -2.84 22.74
CA LYS A 182 5.14 -4.23 23.14
C LYS A 182 3.97 -4.93 22.41
N SER A 183 3.12 -4.25 21.60
CA SER A 183 1.99 -4.97 20.95
C SER A 183 1.21 -4.34 19.78
N LYS A 184 1.56 -3.17 19.22
CA LYS A 184 0.67 -2.53 18.23
C LYS A 184 1.03 -2.89 16.78
N LYS A 185 0.48 -4.01 16.30
CA LYS A 185 0.48 -4.36 14.87
C LYS A 185 -0.65 -3.62 14.13
N GLY A 186 -0.40 -3.16 12.91
CA GLY A 186 -1.42 -2.56 12.07
C GLY A 186 -0.83 -1.72 10.94
N PHE A 187 -1.44 -1.80 9.75
CA PHE A 187 -1.02 -1.01 8.59
C PHE A 187 -1.31 0.47 8.84
N ASN A 188 -0.26 1.27 8.89
CA ASN A 188 -0.30 2.62 9.40
C ASN A 188 -0.38 3.64 8.24
N ILE A 189 -1.14 4.72 8.44
CA ILE A 189 -1.33 5.79 7.47
C ILE A 189 -1.10 7.13 8.19
N HIS A 190 -0.18 7.92 7.66
CA HIS A 190 0.20 9.22 8.21
C HIS A 190 0.44 10.25 7.12
N ARG A 191 0.64 11.49 7.53
CA ARG A 191 0.98 12.63 6.68
C ARG A 191 2.24 13.32 7.18
N HIS A 192 3.03 13.83 6.26
CA HIS A 192 4.20 14.64 6.59
C HIS A 192 3.80 16.10 6.66
N LEU A 193 3.57 16.57 7.89
CA LEU A 193 3.19 17.96 8.17
C LEU A 193 4.31 18.89 7.71
N ARG A 194 4.03 19.67 6.67
CA ARG A 194 4.98 20.67 6.19
C ARG A 194 4.97 21.88 7.14
N ILE A 195 6.16 22.31 7.55
CA ILE A 195 6.32 23.58 8.26
C ILE A 195 5.93 24.72 7.30
N ARG A 196 5.02 25.57 7.74
CA ARG A 196 4.48 26.72 6.99
C ARG A 196 4.80 28.03 7.70
N ALA A 197 4.59 29.16 7.04
CA ALA A 197 4.86 30.48 7.60
C ALA A 197 4.01 30.83 8.84
N ASN A 198 2.92 30.09 9.10
CA ASN A 198 2.06 30.28 10.26
C ASN A 198 2.51 29.50 11.51
N TYR A 199 3.67 28.84 11.47
CA TYR A 199 4.30 28.24 12.65
C TYR A 199 5.23 29.28 13.28
N GLY A 200 5.07 29.51 14.59
CA GLY A 200 5.91 30.42 15.35
C GLY A 200 6.13 29.90 16.77
N ALA A 201 7.12 30.45 17.46
CA ALA A 201 7.34 30.19 18.88
C ALA A 201 6.65 31.30 19.70
N ALA A 202 5.90 30.90 20.72
CA ALA A 202 5.44 31.80 21.76
C ALA A 202 6.12 31.36 23.07
N PRO A 203 7.24 32.00 23.47
CA PRO A 203 7.96 31.60 24.67
C PRO A 203 7.13 31.88 25.93
N GLU A 204 7.25 31.00 26.92
CA GLU A 204 6.76 31.27 28.28
C GLU A 204 7.59 32.41 28.88
N ILE A 205 6.91 33.40 29.48
CA ILE A 205 7.57 34.48 30.21
C ILE A 205 7.63 34.05 31.67
N VAL A 206 8.85 33.76 32.16
CA VAL A 206 9.17 33.45 33.55
C VAL A 206 9.88 34.63 34.21
#